data_AF-A0A099ZTX1-F1
#
_entry.id   AF-A0A099ZTX1-F1
#
_cell.length_a   1.000
_cell.length_b   1.000
_cell.length_c   1.000
_cell.angle_alpha   90.00
_cell.angle_beta   90.00
_cell.angle_gamma   90.00
#
_symmetry.space_group_name_H-M   'P 1'
#
loop_
_entity.id
_entity.type
_entity.pdbx_description
1 polymer ?
#
loop_
_entity_poly.entity_id
_entity_poly.type
_entity_poly.pdbx_seq_one_letter_code
_entity_poly.pdbx_strand_id
1 'polypeptide(L)'
;VLIAIGRDACTRNIGLETIGVKINEKNGKVPVNDEEQTNVPYVYAIGDILEGKLELTPVAIQAGKLLARRLYGGGSTKCDYINVPTTVFTPLEYGCCGLAEERAIEQYGKQNLEV
;
A
#
# COMPACT_ATOMS: atom_id res chain seq x y z
N VAL A 1 13.93 27.33 1.70
CA VAL A 1 12.50 26.94 1.70
C VAL A 1 12.42 25.44 1.52
N LEU A 2 11.76 24.70 2.41
CA LEU A 2 11.54 23.25 2.29
C LEU A 2 10.09 23.02 1.84
N ILE A 3 9.89 22.23 0.78
CA ILE A 3 8.57 21.92 0.22
C ILE A 3 8.37 20.40 0.26
N ALA A 4 7.40 19.94 1.04
CA ALA A 4 7.05 18.53 1.21
C ALA A 4 5.52 18.35 1.22
N ILE A 5 4.91 18.51 0.04
CA ILE A 5 3.44 18.58 -0.14
C ILE A 5 2.82 17.32 -0.75
N GLY A 6 3.59 16.24 -0.89
CA GLY A 6 3.17 15.00 -1.53
C GLY A 6 4.33 14.30 -2.24
N ARG A 7 4.02 13.15 -2.83
CA ARG A 7 4.95 12.30 -3.60
C ARG A 7 4.22 11.77 -4.84
N ASP A 8 4.95 11.63 -5.94
CA ASP A 8 4.47 11.01 -7.17
C ASP A 8 5.06 9.61 -7.34
N ALA A 9 4.29 8.69 -7.92
CA ALA A 9 4.76 7.35 -8.23
C ALA A 9 5.68 7.35 -9.46
N CYS A 10 6.82 6.66 -9.36
CA CYS A 10 7.78 6.50 -10.47
C CYS A 10 7.35 5.43 -11.48
N THR A 11 6.20 5.61 -12.10
CA THR A 11 5.58 4.63 -13.02
C THR A 11 5.48 5.13 -14.47
N ARG A 12 5.75 6.41 -14.69
CA ARG A 12 5.83 7.03 -16.01
C ARG A 12 7.26 6.90 -16.57
N ASN A 13 7.39 6.82 -17.89
CA ASN A 13 8.68 6.77 -18.61
C ASN A 13 9.56 5.55 -18.27
N ILE A 14 8.94 4.43 -17.88
CA ILE A 14 9.64 3.16 -17.63
C ILE A 14 9.13 2.03 -18.54
N GLY A 15 8.33 2.35 -19.57
CA GLY A 15 7.89 1.40 -20.59
C GLY A 15 6.68 0.53 -20.21
N LEU A 16 5.95 0.86 -19.13
CA LEU A 16 4.76 0.09 -18.70
C LEU A 16 3.70 0.01 -19.80
N GLU A 17 3.53 1.08 -20.56
CA GLU A 17 2.63 1.18 -21.70
C GLU A 17 2.99 0.19 -22.83
N THR A 18 4.28 -0.07 -23.01
CA THR A 18 4.79 -0.97 -24.07
C THR A 18 4.48 -2.44 -23.75
N ILE A 19 4.44 -2.79 -22.46
CA ILE A 19 4.11 -4.14 -21.97
C ILE A 19 2.65 -4.27 -21.53
N GLY A 20 1.85 -3.21 -21.64
CA GLY A 20 0.41 -3.21 -21.36
C GLY A 20 0.03 -3.18 -19.88
N VAL A 21 0.93 -2.77 -18.98
CA VAL A 21 0.59 -2.59 -17.55
C VAL A 21 -0.22 -1.31 -17.39
N LYS A 22 -1.39 -1.44 -16.75
CA LYS A 22 -2.30 -0.32 -16.47
C LYS A 22 -1.83 0.42 -15.22
N ILE A 23 -1.94 1.75 -15.26
CA ILE A 23 -1.76 2.64 -14.11
C ILE A 23 -3.02 3.49 -13.94
N ASN A 24 -3.27 3.98 -12.73
CA ASN A 24 -4.26 5.02 -12.54
C ASN A 24 -3.66 6.36 -12.98
N GLU A 25 -4.22 6.94 -14.05
CA GLU A 25 -3.72 8.17 -14.66
C GLU A 25 -3.73 9.39 -13.72
N LYS A 26 -4.60 9.40 -12.70
CA LYS A 26 -4.74 10.50 -11.74
C LYS A 26 -3.59 10.55 -10.74
N ASN A 27 -3.15 9.41 -10.22
CA ASN A 27 -2.15 9.33 -9.14
C ASN A 27 -0.86 8.57 -9.54
N GLY A 28 -0.81 8.01 -10.75
CA GLY A 28 0.30 7.21 -11.25
C GLY A 28 0.47 5.85 -10.59
N LYS A 29 -0.40 5.41 -9.68
CA LYS A 29 -0.26 4.15 -8.96
C LYS A 29 -0.67 2.96 -9.84
N VAL A 30 -0.14 1.78 -9.54
CA VAL A 30 -0.44 0.52 -10.22
C VAL A 30 -1.56 -0.21 -9.47
N PRO A 31 -2.72 -0.43 -10.10
CA PRO A 31 -3.75 -1.32 -9.55
C PRO A 31 -3.25 -2.78 -9.59
N VAL A 32 -3.42 -3.49 -8.48
CA VAL A 32 -3.02 -4.90 -8.35
C VAL A 32 -4.14 -5.70 -7.67
N ASN A 33 -4.10 -7.02 -7.82
CA ASN A 33 -4.92 -7.93 -7.01
C ASN A 33 -4.33 -8.10 -5.59
N ASP A 34 -4.90 -9.01 -4.80
CA ASP A 34 -4.46 -9.29 -3.42
C ASP A 34 -3.17 -10.12 -3.33
N GLU A 35 -2.51 -10.42 -4.46
CA GLU A 35 -1.24 -11.12 -4.57
C GLU A 35 -0.15 -10.27 -5.22
N GLU A 36 -0.34 -8.95 -5.28
CA GLU A 36 0.57 -7.97 -5.89
C GLU A 36 0.73 -8.12 -7.42
N GLN A 37 -0.12 -8.90 -8.08
CA GLN A 37 -0.11 -9.09 -9.53
C GLN A 37 -0.84 -7.95 -10.25
N THR A 38 -0.22 -7.43 -11.31
CA THR A 38 -0.84 -6.42 -12.18
C THR A 38 -1.83 -7.07 -13.15
N ASN A 39 -2.41 -6.29 -14.06
CA ASN A 39 -3.22 -6.85 -15.16
C ASN A 39 -2.40 -7.68 -16.17
N VAL A 40 -1.06 -7.62 -16.12
CA VAL A 40 -0.17 -8.44 -16.94
C VAL A 40 0.34 -9.60 -16.08
N PRO A 41 0.02 -10.87 -16.40
CA PRO A 41 0.19 -12.00 -15.47
C PRO A 41 1.62 -12.25 -14.96
N TYR A 42 2.63 -11.83 -15.71
CA TYR A 42 4.05 -12.00 -15.37
C TYR A 42 4.68 -10.73 -14.76
N VAL A 43 3.89 -9.68 -14.50
CA VAL A 43 4.35 -8.42 -13.90
C VAL A 43 3.65 -8.19 -12.57
N TYR A 44 4.46 -7.86 -11.57
CA TYR A 44 4.03 -7.61 -10.19
C TYR A 44 4.51 -6.23 -9.76
N ALA A 45 3.81 -5.61 -8.81
CA ALA A 45 4.18 -4.33 -8.21
C ALA A 45 4.16 -4.45 -6.68
N ILE A 46 5.11 -3.83 -5.98
CA ILE A 46 5.20 -3.81 -4.51
C ILE A 46 5.56 -2.41 -3.99
N GLY A 47 5.23 -2.12 -2.73
CA GLY A 47 5.57 -0.86 -2.04
C GLY A 47 4.74 0.34 -2.49
N ASP A 48 5.33 1.53 -2.43
CA ASP A 48 4.62 2.81 -2.60
C ASP A 48 3.86 2.92 -3.92
N ILE A 49 4.25 2.19 -4.98
CA ILE A 49 3.56 2.30 -6.28
C ILE A 49 2.17 1.67 -6.31
N LEU A 50 1.76 0.92 -5.27
CA LEU A 50 0.45 0.26 -5.25
C LEU A 50 -0.68 1.26 -5.06
N GLU A 51 -1.75 1.05 -5.81
CA GLU A 51 -2.98 1.79 -5.59
C GLU A 51 -3.70 1.30 -4.32
N GLY A 52 -4.08 2.25 -3.45
CA GLY A 52 -4.91 1.97 -2.28
C GLY A 52 -4.20 1.18 -1.17
N LYS A 53 -2.86 1.09 -1.19
CA LYS A 53 -2.05 0.46 -0.13
C LYS A 53 -1.18 1.48 0.60
N LEU A 54 -0.58 1.05 1.71
CA LEU A 54 0.18 1.90 2.62
C LEU A 54 1.62 2.15 2.11
N GLU A 55 2.05 3.40 2.15
CA GLU A 55 3.41 3.85 1.79
C GLU A 55 4.35 3.73 3.01
N LEU A 56 4.56 2.49 3.48
CA LEU A 56 5.39 2.20 4.65
C LEU A 56 6.46 1.15 4.33
N THR A 57 7.70 1.43 4.71
CA THR A 57 8.85 0.54 4.46
C THR A 57 8.64 -0.90 4.93
N PRO A 58 8.13 -1.18 6.15
CA PRO A 58 7.89 -2.56 6.59
C PRO A 58 6.87 -3.30 5.72
N VAL A 59 5.85 -2.59 5.21
CA VAL A 59 4.82 -3.15 4.32
C VAL A 59 5.44 -3.54 2.98
N ALA A 60 6.25 -2.67 2.38
CA ALA A 60 6.95 -2.96 1.12
C ALA A 60 7.88 -4.19 1.25
N ILE A 61 8.63 -4.27 2.36
CA ILE A 61 9.52 -5.41 2.66
C ILE A 61 8.72 -6.70 2.81
N GLN A 62 7.61 -6.67 3.56
CA GLN A 62 6.78 -7.85 3.79
C GLN A 62 6.11 -8.33 2.50
N ALA A 63 5.53 -7.42 1.71
CA ALA A 63 4.93 -7.73 0.41
C ALA A 63 5.95 -8.37 -0.53
N GLY A 64 7.15 -7.79 -0.66
CA GLY A 64 8.21 -8.35 -1.51
C GLY A 64 8.69 -9.73 -1.06
N LYS A 65 8.89 -9.95 0.26
CA LYS A 65 9.28 -11.25 0.82
C LYS A 65 8.22 -12.32 0.57
N LEU A 66 6.95 -12.00 0.82
CA LEU A 66 5.86 -12.95 0.64
C LEU A 66 5.60 -13.24 -0.83
N LEU A 67 5.67 -12.24 -1.71
CA LEU A 67 5.59 -12.43 -3.16
C LEU A 67 6.69 -13.38 -3.65
N ALA A 68 7.96 -13.15 -3.29
CA ALA A 68 9.06 -14.03 -3.69
C ALA A 68 8.85 -15.48 -3.21
N ARG A 69 8.32 -15.66 -1.99
CA ARG A 69 7.96 -16.99 -1.47
C ARG A 69 6.82 -17.65 -2.23
N ARG A 70 5.82 -16.89 -2.70
CA ARG A 70 4.74 -17.42 -3.54
C ARG A 70 5.24 -17.85 -4.91
N LEU A 71 6.09 -17.03 -5.53
CA LEU A 71 6.63 -17.31 -6.86
C LEU A 71 7.62 -18.47 -6.89
N TYR A 72 8.51 -18.56 -5.90
CA TYR A 72 9.68 -19.46 -5.96
C TYR A 72 9.86 -20.36 -4.74
N GLY A 73 9.15 -20.10 -3.64
CA GLY A 73 9.30 -20.82 -2.38
C GLY A 73 8.15 -21.77 -2.06
N GLY A 74 7.17 -21.93 -2.95
CA GLY A 74 5.98 -22.76 -2.72
C GLY A 74 5.04 -22.25 -1.62
N GLY A 75 5.20 -20.98 -1.20
CA GLY A 75 4.32 -20.35 -0.22
C GLY A 75 2.97 -19.96 -0.82
N SER A 76 1.96 -19.78 0.04
CA SER A 76 0.63 -19.26 -0.34
C SER A 76 0.23 -18.01 0.45
N THR A 77 1.06 -17.58 1.41
CA THR A 77 0.76 -16.47 2.31
C THR A 77 0.77 -15.14 1.56
N LYS A 78 -0.32 -14.37 1.70
CA LYS A 78 -0.49 -13.02 1.16
C LYS A 78 -0.06 -11.96 2.18
N CYS A 79 0.24 -10.74 1.72
CA CYS A 79 0.52 -9.64 2.63
C CYS A 79 -0.79 -9.16 3.26
N ASP A 80 -0.83 -9.06 4.59
CA ASP A 80 -1.93 -8.43 5.29
C ASP A 80 -1.68 -6.92 5.36
N TYR A 81 -2.63 -6.14 4.83
CA TYR A 81 -2.58 -4.69 4.80
C TYR A 81 -3.51 -4.05 5.82
N ILE A 82 -4.21 -4.85 6.63
CA ILE A 82 -5.17 -4.39 7.64
C ILE A 82 -4.43 -4.17 8.95
N ASN A 83 -4.77 -3.09 9.66
CA ASN A 83 -4.23 -2.77 10.99
C ASN A 83 -2.69 -2.77 11.03
N VAL A 84 -2.06 -2.21 10.00
CA VAL A 84 -0.61 -1.98 10.02
C VAL A 84 -0.31 -0.80 10.94
N PRO A 85 0.56 -0.94 11.95
CA PRO A 85 0.93 0.15 12.83
C PRO A 85 1.76 1.20 12.10
N THR A 86 1.59 2.46 12.48
CA THR A 86 2.37 3.59 11.96
C THR A 86 2.74 4.57 13.08
N THR A 87 3.86 5.28 12.91
CA THR A 87 4.35 6.30 13.84
C THR A 87 4.80 7.53 13.06
N VAL A 88 4.35 8.70 13.53
CA VAL A 88 4.83 10.01 13.07
C VAL A 88 5.88 10.54 14.05
N PHE A 89 7.09 10.80 13.55
CA PHE A 89 8.26 11.20 14.33
C PHE A 89 8.37 12.73 14.50
N THR A 90 7.34 13.34 15.05
CA THR A 90 7.38 14.72 15.53
C THR A 90 8.14 14.83 16.87
N PRO A 91 8.49 16.03 17.36
CA PRO A 91 9.16 16.19 18.66
C PRO A 91 8.45 15.50 19.84
N LEU A 92 7.12 15.40 19.76
CA LEU A 92 6.32 14.45 20.52
C LEU A 92 5.81 13.40 19.53
N GLU A 93 6.27 12.17 19.66
CA GLU A 93 5.91 11.10 18.73
C GLU A 93 4.42 10.74 18.83
N TYR A 94 3.83 10.35 17.69
CA TYR A 94 2.45 9.89 17.62
C TYR A 94 2.39 8.52 16.93
N GLY A 95 2.03 7.48 17.68
CA GLY A 95 1.82 6.13 17.18
C GLY A 95 0.34 5.76 17.14
N CYS A 96 -0.08 5.03 16.12
CA CYS A 96 -1.43 4.48 16.03
C CYS A 96 -1.47 3.16 15.24
N CYS A 97 -2.56 2.41 15.43
CA CYS A 97 -2.84 1.18 14.71
C CYS A 97 -4.36 1.00 14.61
N GLY A 98 -4.86 0.72 13.41
CA GLY A 98 -6.29 0.55 13.15
C GLY A 98 -6.98 1.84 12.71
N LEU A 99 -8.28 1.96 13.04
CA LEU A 99 -9.12 3.07 12.60
C LEU A 99 -8.91 4.31 13.46
N ALA A 100 -8.99 5.48 12.83
CA ALA A 100 -9.23 6.74 13.54
C ALA A 100 -10.65 6.73 14.14
N GLU A 101 -10.86 7.42 15.26
CA GLU A 101 -12.14 7.44 15.97
C GLU A 101 -13.29 7.85 15.05
N GLU A 102 -13.12 8.91 14.26
CA GLU A 102 -14.11 9.40 13.32
C GLU A 102 -14.46 8.38 12.23
N ARG A 103 -13.50 7.56 11.80
CA ARG A 103 -13.71 6.47 10.84
C ARG A 103 -14.41 5.28 11.49
N ALA A 104 -14.08 4.97 12.73
CA ALA A 104 -14.80 3.96 13.50
C ALA A 104 -16.26 4.37 13.69
N ILE A 105 -16.53 5.65 13.98
CA ILE A 105 -17.90 6.18 14.11
C ILE A 105 -18.65 6.10 12.78
N GLU A 106 -18.00 6.48 11.67
CA GLU A 106 -18.57 6.38 10.33
C GLU A 106 -18.93 4.93 9.98
N GLN A 107 -18.05 3.99 10.30
CA GLN A 107 -18.20 2.59 9.91
C GLN A 107 -19.17 1.80 10.80
N TYR A 108 -19.15 2.04 12.12
CA TYR A 108 -19.87 1.22 13.09
C TYR A 108 -21.02 1.95 13.79
N GLY A 109 -21.07 3.28 13.71
CA GLY A 109 -22.01 4.11 14.45
C GLY A 109 -21.56 4.35 15.89
N LYS A 110 -21.65 5.60 16.37
CA LYS A 110 -21.12 6.03 17.67
C LYS A 110 -21.63 5.21 18.85
N GLN A 111 -22.90 4.81 18.83
CA GLN A 111 -23.54 4.02 19.87
C GLN A 111 -22.98 2.60 20.02
N ASN A 112 -22.24 2.12 19.02
CA ASN A 112 -21.64 0.79 19.00
C ASN A 112 -20.13 0.81 19.29
N LEU A 113 -19.59 1.95 19.72
CA LEU A 113 -18.18 2.11 20.06
C LEU A 113 -18.01 2.27 21.56
N GLU A 114 -17.00 1.58 22.09
CA GLU A 114 -16.44 1.79 23.42
C GLU A 114 -15.10 2.50 23.23
N VAL A 115 -14.96 3.67 23.84
CA VAL A 115 -13.78 4.56 23.74
C VAL A 115 -13.16 4.72 25.11
#